data_AF-A0A8J9T9V0-F1
#
_entry.id   AF-A0A8J9T9V0-F1
#
_cell.length_a   1.000
_cell.length_b   1.000
_cell.length_c   1.000
_cell.angle_alpha   90.00
_cell.angle_beta   90.00
_cell.angle_gamma   90.00
#
_symmetry.space_group_name_H-M   'P 1'
#
loop_
_entity.id
_entity.type
_entity.pdbx_description
1 polymer ?
#
loop_
_entity_poly.entity_id
_entity_poly.type
_entity_poly.pdbx_seq_one_letter_code
_entity_poly.pdbx_strand_id
1 'polypeptide(L)' 'CHLILPMKVYDSLPEPSEDEEDMLDMAFGLTETSRLGCQITVSEDFEGIEFEMPKATRNFYVDGHVPKPH' A
#
# COMPACT_ATOMS: atom_id res chain seq x y z
N CYS A 1 -4.75 2.18 -0.57
CA CYS A 1 -3.35 2.46 -0.90
C CYS A 1 -2.36 1.53 -0.20
N HIS A 2 -2.80 0.63 0.68
CA HIS A 2 -1.92 -0.37 1.31
C HIS A 2 -1.48 -1.40 0.26
N LEU A 3 -0.17 -1.61 0.15
CA LEU A 3 0.50 -2.61 -0.68
C LEU A 3 1.44 -3.45 0.19
N ILE A 4 1.65 -4.70 -0.18
CA ILE A 4 2.66 -5.59 0.39
C ILE A 4 3.80 -5.68 -0.61
N LEU A 5 4.98 -5.23 -0.20
CA LEU A 5 6.16 -5.14 -1.05
C LEU A 5 7.00 -6.42 -0.97
N PRO A 6 7.71 -6.80 -2.05
CA PRO A 6 8.81 -7.74 -1.96
C PRO A 6 9.92 -7.19 -1.05
N MET A 7 10.55 -8.06 -0.26
CA MET A 7 11.59 -7.66 0.70
C MET A 7 12.72 -6.86 0.06
N LYS A 8 13.14 -7.22 -1.16
CA LYS A 8 14.16 -6.48 -1.92
C LYS A 8 13.79 -5.00 -2.14
N VAL A 9 12.51 -4.70 -2.40
CA VAL A 9 12.05 -3.31 -2.57
C VAL A 9 11.92 -2.65 -1.21
N TYR A 10 11.32 -3.35 -0.24
CA TYR A 10 11.13 -2.82 1.11
C TYR A 10 12.46 -2.35 1.72
N ASP A 11 13.50 -3.17 1.63
CA ASP A 11 14.85 -2.87 2.16
C ASP A 11 15.55 -1.71 1.42
N SER A 12 15.12 -1.41 0.19
CA SER A 12 15.67 -0.30 -0.61
C SER A 12 15.00 1.04 -0.31
N LEU A 13 13.84 1.02 0.34
CA LEU A 13 13.08 2.21 0.68
C LEU A 13 13.51 2.76 2.04
N PRO A 14 13.38 4.08 2.26
CA PRO A 14 13.48 4.63 3.60
C PRO A 14 12.40 4.03 4.51
N GLU A 15 12.69 4.00 5.80
CA GLU A 15 11.69 3.65 6.83
C GLU A 15 10.43 4.51 6.66
N PRO A 16 9.23 3.94 6.92
CA PRO A 16 8.00 4.70 6.89
C PRO A 16 8.06 5.85 7.91
N SER A 17 7.44 6.98 7.59
CA SER A 17 7.25 8.06 8.56
C SER A 17 6.24 7.65 9.62
N GLU A 18 6.28 8.29 10.80
CA GLU A 18 5.29 8.07 11.88
C GLU A 18 3.83 8.20 11.35
N ASP A 19 3.53 9.23 10.56
CA ASP A 19 2.21 9.41 9.93
C ASP A 19 1.80 8.24 9.00
N GLU A 20 2.78 7.59 8.36
CA GLU A 20 2.53 6.43 7.49
C GLU A 20 2.23 5.19 8.34
N GLU A 21 3.00 4.97 9.41
CA GLU A 21 2.79 3.89 10.38
C GLU A 21 1.42 3.99 11.03
N ASP A 22 1.05 5.18 11.52
CA ASP A 22 -0.28 5.45 12.11
C ASP A 22 -1.43 5.10 11.15
N MET A 23 -1.24 5.34 9.85
CA MET A 23 -2.23 4.98 8.84
C MET A 23 -2.22 3.48 8.51
N LEU A 24 -1.06 2.84 8.54
CA LEU A 24 -0.91 1.40 8.32
C LEU A 24 -1.48 0.56 9.48
N ASP A 25 -1.44 1.07 10.70
CA ASP A 25 -2.06 0.43 11.87
C ASP A 25 -3.58 0.25 11.73
N MET A 26 -4.22 1.13 10.96
CA MET A 26 -5.65 1.02 10.63
C MET A 26 -5.93 0.08 9.45
N ALA A 27 -4.89 -0.43 8.77
CA ALA A 27 -5.04 -1.25 7.57
C ALA A 27 -5.32 -2.73 7.91
N PHE A 28 -6.20 -3.35 7.12
CA PHE A 28 -6.50 -4.77 7.28
C PHE A 28 -5.40 -5.63 6.65
N GLY A 29 -4.92 -6.64 7.38
CA GLY A 29 -3.91 -7.56 6.88
C GLY A 29 -2.53 -6.92 6.78
N LEU A 30 -2.17 -6.08 7.75
CA LEU A 30 -0.83 -5.53 7.88
C LEU A 30 0.23 -6.65 7.97
N THR A 31 1.40 -6.41 7.39
CA THR A 31 2.51 -7.37 7.28
C THR A 31 3.81 -6.59 7.45
N GLU A 32 4.92 -7.28 7.66
CA GLU A 32 6.24 -6.65 7.88
C GLU A 32 6.70 -5.80 6.69
N THR A 33 6.29 -6.12 5.46
CA THR A 33 6.68 -5.37 4.25
C THR A 33 5.55 -4.51 3.70
N SER A 34 4.56 -4.20 4.53
CA SER A 34 3.42 -3.36 4.15
C SER A 34 3.82 -1.89 4.09
N ARG A 35 3.42 -1.20 3.01
CA ARG A 35 3.62 0.25 2.83
C ARG A 35 2.40 0.91 2.21
N LEU A 36 2.29 2.21 2.36
CA LEU A 36 1.33 3.00 1.58
C LEU A 36 1.93 3.30 0.21
N GLY A 37 1.39 2.67 -0.83
CA GLY A 37 1.90 2.82 -2.20
C GLY A 37 1.94 4.26 -2.72
N CYS A 38 1.16 5.18 -2.14
CA CYS A 38 1.22 6.60 -2.49
C CYS A 38 2.46 7.33 -1.95
N GLN A 39 3.15 6.76 -0.96
CA GLN A 39 4.39 7.30 -0.38
C GLN A 39 5.64 6.77 -1.09
N ILE A 40 5.48 5.81 -2.01
CA ILE A 40 6.58 5.17 -2.72
C ILE A 40 6.80 5.90 -4.04
N THR A 41 8.02 6.40 -4.26
CA THR A 41 8.42 6.95 -5.56
C THR A 41 8.93 5.82 -6.44
N VAL A 42 8.36 5.68 -7.63
CA VAL A 42 8.77 4.65 -8.60
C VAL A 42 10.12 5.03 -9.21
N SER A 43 11.06 4.09 -9.24
CA SER A 43 12.34 4.21 -9.93
C SER A 43 12.53 3.10 -10.97
N GLU A 44 13.57 3.21 -11.79
CA GLU A 44 13.96 2.18 -12.78
C GLU A 44 14.28 0.84 -12.10
N ASP A 45 14.71 0.85 -10.85
CA ASP A 45 15.03 -0.36 -10.07
C ASP A 45 13.80 -1.25 -9.79
N PHE A 46 12.58 -0.71 -10.02
CA PHE A 46 11.32 -1.44 -9.82
C PHE A 46 10.82 -2.15 -11.08
N GLU A 47 11.59 -2.12 -12.17
CA GLU A 47 11.22 -2.83 -13.40
C GLU A 47 11.03 -4.33 -13.17
N GLY A 48 9.87 -4.85 -13.58
CA GLY A 48 9.52 -6.27 -13.47
C GLY A 48 9.16 -6.73 -12.05
N ILE A 49 9.00 -5.82 -11.09
CA ILE A 49 8.62 -6.17 -9.73
C ILE A 49 7.10 -6.32 -9.62
N GLU A 50 6.68 -7.40 -8.95
CA GLU A 50 5.28 -7.66 -8.61
C GLU A 50 5.00 -7.20 -7.17
N PHE A 51 3.91 -6.44 -7.01
CA PHE A 51 3.41 -6.01 -5.71
C PHE A 51 2.12 -6.74 -5.36
N GLU A 52 1.96 -7.12 -4.11
CA GLU A 52 0.73 -7.75 -3.65
C GLU A 52 -0.22 -6.71 -3.06
N MET A 53 -1.50 -6.78 -3.43
CA MET A 53 -2.56 -6.01 -2.79
C MET A 53 -3.23 -6.85 -1.70
N PRO A 54 -3.41 -6.31 -0.49
CA PRO A 54 -4.09 -7.01 0.60
C PRO A 54 -5.54 -7.37 0.19
N LYS A 55 -6.00 -8.54 0.66
CA LYS A 55 -7.29 -9.13 0.26
C LYS A 55 -8.53 -8.28 0.58
N ALA A 56 -8.41 -7.31 1.49
CA ALA A 56 -9.47 -6.37 1.80
C ALA A 56 -8.92 -4.96 1.71
N THR A 57 -9.59 -4.12 0.93
CA THR A 57 -9.37 -2.67 0.93
C THR A 57 -10.70 -1.99 1.22
N ARG A 58 -10.66 -0.87 1.95
CA ARG A 58 -11.85 -0.13 2.41
C ARG A 58 -12.79 0.32 1.27
N ASN A 59 -12.30 0.33 0.03
CA ASN A 59 -13.02 0.72 -1.18
C ASN A 59 -12.93 -0.38 -2.26
N PHE A 60 -13.36 -1.60 -1.97
CA PHE A 60 -13.67 -2.56 -3.03
C PHE A 60 -15.03 -2.20 -3.66
N TYR A 61 -15.12 -1.03 -4.29
CA TYR A 61 -16.22 -0.69 -5.19
C TYR A 61 -15.97 -1.39 -6.52
N VAL A 62 -16.35 -2.66 -6.57
CA VAL A 62 -16.64 -3.34 -7.83
C VAL A 62 -18.04 -2.92 -8.25
N ASP A 63 -18.15 -2.41 -9.48
CA ASP A 63 -19.39 -2.09 -10.22
C ASP A 63 -20.13 -0.79 -9.86
N GLY A 64 -19.71 0.32 -10.48
CA GLY A 64 -20.60 1.42 -10.91
C GLY A 64 -21.32 2.25 -9.84
N HIS A 65 -21.00 2.09 -8.56
CA HIS A 65 -21.69 2.80 -7.48
C HIS A 65 -21.13 4.22 -7.30
N VAL A 66 -21.99 5.23 -7.45
CA VAL A 66 -21.66 6.64 -7.14
C VAL A 66 -22.07 6.91 -5.70
N PRO A 67 -21.13 7.07 -4.74
CA PRO A 67 -21.47 7.37 -3.36
C PRO A 67 -22.13 8.76 -3.28
N LYS A 68 -23.24 8.86 -2.54
CA LYS A 68 -23.82 10.18 -2.23
C LYS A 68 -22.95 10.89 -1.19
N PRO A 69 -22.58 12.16 -1.41
CA PRO A 69 -21.92 12.94 -0.36
C PRO A 69 -22.87 13.06 0.84
N HIS A 70 -22.35 12.82 2.04
CA HIS A 70 -23.01 13.26 3.27
C HIS A 70 -22.98 14.80 3.35
#